data_AF-A0A8X6J368-F1
#
_entry.id   AF-A0A8X6J368-F1
#
_cell.length_a   1.000
_cell.length_b   1.000
_cell.length_c   1.000
_cell.angle_alpha   90.00
_cell.angle_beta   90.00
_cell.angle_gamma   90.00
#
_symmetry.space_group_name_H-M   'P 1'
#
loop_
_entity.id
_entity.type
_entity.pdbx_description
1 polymer ?
#
loop_
_entity_poly.entity_id
_entity_poly.type
_entity_poly.pdbx_seq_one_letter_code
_entity_poly.pdbx_strand_id
1 'polypeptide(L)' 'MDQGINILLCFKLGKSAKETYGMLKEVYKDEAITSKNVYEWFKRFREGQTSLEKPRGHKDSAHRILRL' A
#
# COMPACT_ATOMS: atom_id res chain seq x y z
N MET A 1 -1.75 -2.85 -12.21
CA MET A 1 -0.34 -2.65 -11.80
C MET A 1 -0.25 -2.79 -10.29
N ASP A 2 0.69 -3.56 -9.75
CA ASP A 2 0.78 -3.80 -8.31
C ASP A 2 1.45 -2.61 -7.60
N GLN A 3 0.66 -1.76 -6.94
CA GLN A 3 1.16 -0.59 -6.21
C GLN A 3 2.15 -0.99 -5.10
N GLY A 4 2.12 -2.25 -4.61
CA GLY A 4 3.07 -2.76 -3.63
C GLY A 4 4.53 -2.75 -4.12
N ILE A 5 4.75 -3.05 -5.41
CA ILE A 5 6.08 -2.99 -6.05
C ILE A 5 6.60 -1.54 -6.05
N ASN A 6 5.72 -0.58 -6.34
CA ASN A 6 6.10 0.83 -6.35
C ASN A 6 6.42 1.36 -4.95
N ILE A 7 5.73 0.88 -3.92
CA ILE A 7 6.08 1.19 -2.52
C ILE A 7 7.46 0.60 -2.18
N LEU A 8 7.73 -0.66 -2.56
CA LEU A 8 9.04 -1.29 -2.33
C LEU A 8 10.17 -0.54 -3.06
N LEU A 9 9.93 -0.11 -4.30
CA LEU A 9 10.87 0.72 -5.05
C LEU A 9 11.15 2.03 -4.33
N CYS A 10 10.12 2.78 -3.92
CA CYS A 10 10.28 4.04 -3.19
C CYS A 10 11.03 3.85 -1.87
N PHE A 11 10.75 2.77 -1.14
CA PHE A 11 11.47 2.40 0.08
C PHE A 11 12.97 2.18 -0.19
N LYS A 12 13.32 1.40 -1.22
CA LYS A 12 14.73 1.18 -1.61
C LYS A 12 15.44 2.44 -2.08
N LEU A 13 14.70 3.39 -2.64
CA LEU A 13 15.19 4.73 -3.01
C LEU A 13 15.32 5.69 -1.81
N GLY A 14 15.04 5.22 -0.59
CA GLY A 14 15.16 6.03 0.63
C GLY A 14 14.05 7.06 0.81
N LYS A 15 12.94 6.96 0.05
CA LYS A 15 11.78 7.83 0.24
C LYS A 15 11.09 7.52 1.55
N SER A 16 10.49 8.53 2.17
CA SER A 16 9.60 8.34 3.31
C SER A 16 8.23 7.78 2.89
N ALA A 17 7.50 7.21 3.85
CA ALA A 17 6.13 6.74 3.61
C ALA A 17 5.19 7.87 3.16
N LYS A 18 5.40 9.09 3.68
CA LYS A 18 4.61 10.27 3.31
C LYS A 18 4.88 10.69 1.86
N GLU A 19 6.14 10.77 1.44
CA GLU A 19 6.48 11.07 0.05
C GLU A 19 5.93 10.00 -0.90
N THR A 20 6.09 8.73 -0.53
CA THR A 20 5.59 7.60 -1.33
C THR A 20 4.07 7.67 -1.50
N TYR A 21 3.32 7.96 -0.43
CA TYR A 21 1.87 8.13 -0.52
C TYR A 21 1.49 9.31 -1.44
N GLY A 22 2.22 10.42 -1.37
CA GLY A 22 2.03 11.56 -2.29
C GLY A 22 2.24 11.15 -3.76
N MET A 23 3.34 10.44 -4.05
CA MET A 23 3.64 9.95 -5.39
C MET A 23 2.56 8.97 -5.90
N LEU A 24 2.07 8.08 -5.03
CA LEU A 24 0.99 7.16 -5.37
C LEU A 24 -0.32 7.89 -5.65
N LYS A 25 -0.68 8.91 -4.87
CA LYS A 25 -1.85 9.76 -5.15
C LYS A 25 -1.70 10.50 -6.47
N GLU A 26 -0.51 10.93 -6.86
CA GLU A 26 -0.33 11.59 -8.15
C GLU A 26 -0.51 10.65 -9.34
N VAL A 27 -0.01 9.41 -9.24
CA VAL A 27 -0.08 8.43 -10.34
C VAL A 27 -1.44 7.74 -10.42
N TYR A 28 -1.98 7.30 -9.28
CA TYR A 28 -3.19 6.46 -9.23
C TYR A 28 -4.46 7.22 -8.86
N LYS A 29 -4.33 8.49 -8.45
CA LYS A 29 -5.46 9.35 -8.07
C LYS A 29 -6.34 8.65 -7.03
N ASP A 30 -7.58 8.33 -7.36
CA ASP A 30 -8.54 7.75 -6.42
C ASP A 30 -8.37 6.23 -6.25
N GLU A 31 -7.62 5.59 -7.14
CA GLU A 31 -7.25 4.18 -7.04
C GLU A 31 -6.01 3.96 -6.15
N ALA A 32 -5.39 5.04 -5.66
CA ALA A 32 -4.22 4.93 -4.80
C ALA A 32 -4.57 4.19 -3.50
N ILE A 33 -3.70 3.24 -3.13
CA ILE A 33 -3.78 2.55 -1.86
C ILE A 33 -3.72 3.55 -0.69
N THR A 34 -4.48 3.27 0.35
CA THR A 34 -4.60 4.15 1.51
C THR A 34 -3.25 4.43 2.16
N SER A 35 -3.10 5.63 2.73
CA SER A 35 -1.90 6.00 3.49
C SER A 35 -1.58 4.98 4.58
N LYS A 36 -2.60 4.49 5.31
CA LYS A 36 -2.47 3.44 6.33
C LYS A 36 -1.69 2.22 5.81
N ASN A 37 -2.06 1.72 4.63
CA ASN A 37 -1.38 0.57 4.04
C ASN A 37 0.07 0.91 3.66
N VAL A 38 0.33 2.11 3.12
CA VAL A 38 1.71 2.56 2.83
C VAL A 38 2.56 2.55 4.09
N TYR A 39 2.06 3.07 5.22
CA TYR A 39 2.79 3.06 6.49
C TYR A 39 3.05 1.65 7.01
N GLU A 40 2.06 0.75 6.89
CA GLU A 40 2.20 -0.65 7.29
C GLU A 40 3.24 -1.39 6.43
N TRP A 41 3.25 -1.13 5.11
CA TRP A 41 4.30 -1.60 4.21
C TRP A 41 5.69 -1.14 4.64
N PHE A 42 5.84 0.15 4.94
CA PHE A 42 7.08 0.73 5.41
C PHE A 42 7.55 0.18 6.75
N LYS A 43 6.63 -0.20 7.63
CA LYS A 43 6.96 -0.88 8.89
C LYS A 43 7.56 -2.26 8.60
N ARG A 44 6.89 -3.07 7.76
CA ARG A 44 7.36 -4.40 7.36
C ARG A 44 8.72 -4.39 6.67
N PHE A 45 8.93 -3.45 5.75
CA PHE A 45 10.22 -3.33 5.06
C PHE A 45 11.37 -3.00 6.00
N ARG A 46 11.14 -2.16 7.03
CA ARG A 46 12.13 -1.90 8.08
C ARG A 46 12.40 -3.12 8.96
N GLU A 47 11.42 -3.98 9.14
CA GLU A 47 11.53 -5.27 9.85
C GLU A 47 12.13 -6.38 8.96
N GLY A 48 12.58 -6.06 7.73
CA GLY A 48 13.20 -7.01 6.80
C GLY A 48 12.22 -7.88 6.03
N GLN A 49 10.91 -7.66 6.16
CA GLN A 49 9.89 -8.40 5.43
C GLN A 49 9.64 -7.79 4.07
N THR A 50 10.01 -8.48 2.98
CA THR A 50 9.83 -8.00 1.60
C THR A 50 8.66 -8.66 0.87
N SER A 51 7.82 -9.45 1.54
CA SER A 51 6.66 -10.09 0.91
C SER A 51 5.71 -9.04 0.38
N LEU A 52 5.38 -9.07 -0.92
CA LEU A 52 4.47 -8.13 -1.60
C LEU A 52 2.98 -8.45 -1.34
N GLU A 53 2.67 -9.38 -0.45
CA GLU A 53 1.30 -9.66 -0.03
C GLU A 53 0.69 -8.48 0.74
N LYS A 54 -0.46 -7.98 0.25
CA LYS A 54 -1.17 -6.83 0.85
C LYS A 54 -1.30 -6.98 2.37
N PRO A 55 -1.07 -5.91 3.14
CA PRO A 55 -1.24 -5.98 4.58
C PRO A 55 -2.66 -6.42 4.93
N ARG A 56 -2.77 -7.40 5.82
CA ARG A 56 -4.05 -7.89 6.31
C ARG A 56 -4.66 -6.85 7.25
N GLY A 57 -5.29 -5.84 6.67
CA GLY A 57 -6.13 -4.88 7.35
C GLY A 57 -7.56 -5.07 6.88
N HIS A 58 -8.39 -5.65 7.75
CA HIS A 58 -9.85 -5.82 7.69
C HIS A 58 -10.48 -5.76 6.29
N LYS A 59 -10.97 -6.90 5.80
CA LYS A 59 -11.90 -6.96 4.67
C LYS A 59 -12.92 -5.83 4.81
N ASP A 60 -13.01 -4.99 3.80
CA ASP A 60 -14.17 -4.13 3.62
C ASP A 60 -15.41 -5.03 3.73
N SER A 61 -16.17 -4.88 4.80
CA SER A 61 -17.45 -5.57 4.98
C SER A 61 -18.52 -5.12 3.99
N ALA A 62 -18.16 -4.42 2.91
CA ALA A 62 -19.07 -3.92 1.88
C ALA A 62 -19.18 -4.83 0.64
N HIS A 63 -18.67 -6.07 0.68
CA HIS A 63 -18.84 -7.03 -0.43
C HIS A 63 -19.51 -8.37 -0.05
N ARG A 64 -20.23 -8.42 1.09
CA ARG A 64 -21.15 -9.54 1.43
C ARG A 64 -22.63 -9.19 1.29
N ILE A 65 -22.97 -8.14 0.55
CA ILE A 65 -24.34 -7.89 0.12
C ILE A 65 -24.32 -8.00 -1.40
N LEU A 66 -25.21 -8.82 -1.96
CA LEU A 66 -25.28 -9.29 -3.35
C LEU A 66 -24.51 -10.59 -3.66
N ARG A 67 -24.96 -11.69 -3.03
CA ARG A 67 -25.40 -12.84 -3.82
C ARG A 67 -26.92 -12.94 -3.65
N LEU A 68 -27.66 -12.59 -4.71
CA LEU A 68 -28.92 -13.26 -5.03
C LEU A 68 -28.56 -14.52 -5.82
#